data_AF-X0ANP5-F1
#
_entry.id   AF-X0ANP5-F1
#
_cell.length_a   1.000
_cell.length_b   1.000
_cell.length_c   1.000
_cell.angle_alpha   90.00
_cell.angle_beta   90.00
_cell.angle_gamma   90.00
#
_symmetry.space_group_name_H-M   'P 1'
#
loop_
_entity.id
_entity.type
_entity.pdbx_description
1 polymer ?
#
loop_
_entity_poly.entity_id
_entity_poly.type
_entity_poly.pdbx_seq_one_letter_code
_entity_poly.pdbx_strand_id
1 'polypeptide(L)'
;MGTPFISLLEPSKLDGYKRGAPLEEQPSSISQTFLDAMEVREQVFVKEQNVPAENEVDDDDPRSCHWVVYASVNKVEELEVRNEEGNVIQPRKSSTRSTPIGTIRLVPFPHDPHPEDGGKYWNGILQDDNGSQNGHKNGHKKMKASSGIKPYIKDRKTTFHNGQEPYVKLGRLAVIKEFRGHGISGLLVNTVLSWLKAHPSYFNPNIKEVGLEHLNPVGDVMVIPQWSGLVCVHAQKQVVQLWKKWGFEIDEEMGTWWEEGMPHVGMFQRLEISEKISRLD
;
A
#
# COMPACT_ATOMS: atom_id res chain seq x y z
N MET A 1 -8.93 5.90 -25.41
CA MET A 1 -9.02 5.78 -23.94
C MET A 1 -9.07 7.20 -23.40
N GLY A 2 -10.05 7.55 -22.58
CA GLY A 2 -10.07 8.88 -21.94
C GLY A 2 -8.83 9.06 -21.06
N THR A 3 -8.42 10.31 -20.80
CA THR A 3 -7.30 10.61 -19.90
C THR A 3 -7.56 9.94 -18.55
N PRO A 4 -6.66 9.07 -18.05
CA PRO A 4 -6.86 8.46 -16.75
C PRO A 4 -6.81 9.53 -15.65
N PHE A 5 -7.62 9.36 -14.62
CA PHE A 5 -7.60 10.21 -13.43
C PHE A 5 -7.32 9.38 -12.19
N ILE A 6 -6.88 10.04 -11.11
CA ILE A 6 -6.48 9.39 -9.87
C ILE A 6 -7.32 9.94 -8.72
N SER A 7 -7.84 9.04 -7.90
CA SER A 7 -8.48 9.39 -6.62
C SER A 7 -7.56 8.99 -5.46
N LEU A 8 -7.51 9.83 -4.43
CA LEU A 8 -6.85 9.56 -3.15
C LEU A 8 -7.92 9.29 -2.10
N LEU A 9 -7.76 8.19 -1.37
CA LEU A 9 -8.43 7.93 -0.11
C LEU A 9 -7.41 8.07 1.04
N GLU A 10 -7.65 9.04 1.91
CA GLU A 10 -6.92 9.22 3.17
C GLU A 10 -7.23 8.12 4.19
N PRO A 11 -6.48 8.01 5.32
CA PRO A 11 -6.75 7.00 6.34
C PRO A 11 -8.21 7.04 6.79
N SER A 12 -8.85 5.88 6.84
CA SER A 12 -10.29 5.77 7.08
C SER A 12 -10.61 4.50 7.85
N LYS A 13 -11.68 4.55 8.64
CA LYS A 13 -12.16 3.37 9.36
C LYS A 13 -12.76 2.39 8.38
N LEU A 14 -12.37 1.12 8.49
CA LEU A 14 -12.88 0.03 7.67
C LEU A 14 -13.83 -0.88 8.48
N ASP A 15 -14.51 -0.30 9.47
CA ASP A 15 -15.40 -1.02 10.37
C ASP A 15 -16.53 -1.69 9.57
N GLY A 16 -16.65 -3.01 9.71
CA GLY A 16 -17.65 -3.81 9.03
C GLY A 16 -17.31 -4.19 7.59
N TYR A 17 -16.12 -3.86 7.07
CA TYR A 17 -15.67 -4.34 5.76
C TYR A 17 -15.70 -5.88 5.71
N LYS A 18 -16.36 -6.43 4.69
CA LYS A 18 -16.58 -7.88 4.54
C LYS A 18 -15.57 -8.46 3.56
N ARG A 19 -14.55 -9.15 4.07
CA ARG A 19 -13.50 -9.76 3.22
C ARG A 19 -14.11 -10.78 2.25
N GLY A 20 -13.78 -10.67 0.96
CA GLY A 20 -14.22 -11.59 -0.09
C GLY A 20 -15.70 -11.52 -0.45
N ALA A 21 -16.48 -10.62 0.15
CA ALA A 21 -17.87 -10.41 -0.24
C ALA A 21 -17.97 -9.50 -1.48
N PRO A 22 -18.94 -9.72 -2.38
CA PRO A 22 -19.19 -8.86 -3.54
C PRO A 22 -19.38 -7.38 -3.14
N LEU A 23 -19.12 -6.48 -4.09
CA LEU A 23 -19.24 -5.03 -3.89
C LEU A 23 -20.62 -4.63 -3.35
N GLU A 24 -21.68 -5.28 -3.84
CA GLU A 24 -23.07 -5.01 -3.49
C GLU A 24 -23.40 -5.39 -2.03
N GLU A 25 -22.61 -6.27 -1.43
CA GLU A 25 -22.80 -6.71 -0.04
C GLU A 25 -21.97 -5.91 0.96
N GLN A 26 -21.10 -5.01 0.48
CA GLN A 26 -20.26 -4.18 1.33
C GLN A 26 -21.09 -3.09 2.02
N PRO A 27 -20.77 -2.72 3.28
CA PRO A 27 -21.44 -1.61 3.94
C PRO A 27 -21.23 -0.29 3.19
N SER A 28 -22.27 0.55 3.14
CA SER A 28 -22.18 1.89 2.55
C SER A 28 -21.24 2.85 3.29
N SER A 29 -20.80 2.49 4.49
CA SER A 29 -19.78 3.22 5.26
C SER A 29 -18.37 3.06 4.70
N ILE A 30 -18.12 2.02 3.88
CA ILE A 30 -16.81 1.80 3.26
C ILE A 30 -16.71 2.67 2.01
N SER A 31 -15.61 3.43 1.90
CA SER A 31 -15.37 4.31 0.76
C SER A 31 -15.34 3.54 -0.56
N GLN A 32 -16.03 4.06 -1.58
CA GLN A 32 -15.97 3.50 -2.93
C GLN A 32 -14.53 3.40 -3.45
N THR A 33 -13.68 4.39 -3.16
CA THR A 33 -12.26 4.34 -3.56
C THR A 33 -11.49 3.19 -2.90
N PHE A 34 -11.84 2.83 -1.67
CA PHE A 34 -11.26 1.64 -1.03
C PHE A 34 -11.73 0.37 -1.74
N LEU A 35 -13.04 0.27 -2.01
CA LEU A 35 -13.63 -0.88 -2.71
C LEU A 35 -13.03 -1.06 -4.10
N ASP A 36 -12.82 0.04 -4.83
CA ASP A 36 -12.16 0.03 -6.14
C ASP A 36 -10.68 -0.39 -6.05
N ALA A 37 -9.97 0.01 -5.00
CA ALA A 37 -8.62 -0.46 -4.74
C ALA A 37 -8.61 -1.98 -4.49
N MET A 38 -9.56 -2.47 -3.69
CA MET A 38 -9.73 -3.90 -3.42
C MET A 38 -10.09 -4.68 -4.68
N GLU A 39 -10.95 -4.15 -5.56
CA GLU A 39 -11.28 -4.77 -6.85
C GLU A 39 -10.01 -5.02 -7.67
N VAL A 40 -9.12 -4.01 -7.79
CA VAL A 40 -7.85 -4.16 -8.51
C VAL A 40 -6.93 -5.17 -7.80
N ARG A 41 -6.82 -5.09 -6.48
CA ARG A 41 -5.96 -5.98 -5.67
C ARG A 41 -6.41 -7.43 -5.74
N GLU A 42 -7.71 -7.71 -5.68
CA GLU A 42 -8.25 -9.07 -5.81
C GLU A 42 -7.99 -9.66 -7.20
N GLN A 43 -8.13 -8.87 -8.27
CA GLN A 43 -7.81 -9.34 -9.61
C GLN A 43 -6.32 -9.71 -9.72
N VAL A 44 -5.43 -8.87 -9.20
CA VAL A 44 -3.98 -9.04 -9.37
C VAL A 44 -3.35 -10.01 -8.36
N PHE A 45 -3.69 -9.90 -7.08
CA PHE A 45 -3.06 -10.70 -6.04
C PHE A 45 -3.80 -12.02 -5.80
N VAL A 46 -5.13 -12.01 -5.75
CA VAL A 46 -5.89 -13.23 -5.48
C VAL A 46 -6.04 -14.07 -6.75
N LYS A 47 -6.62 -13.51 -7.81
CA LYS A 47 -6.94 -14.29 -9.02
C LYS A 47 -5.72 -14.60 -9.88
N GLU A 48 -4.80 -13.65 -10.03
CA GLU A 48 -3.60 -13.87 -10.86
C GLU A 48 -2.43 -14.49 -10.07
N GLN A 49 -2.12 -13.98 -8.87
CA GLN A 49 -0.96 -14.44 -8.09
C GLN A 49 -1.29 -15.54 -7.07
N ASN A 50 -2.57 -15.92 -6.92
CA ASN A 50 -3.02 -16.95 -5.97
C ASN A 50 -2.70 -16.66 -4.49
N VAL A 51 -2.63 -15.38 -4.12
CA VAL A 51 -2.59 -14.96 -2.72
C VAL A 51 -3.96 -15.23 -2.09
N PRO A 52 -4.04 -15.83 -0.89
CA PRO A 52 -5.33 -16.06 -0.23
C PRO A 52 -6.10 -14.75 -0.03
N ALA A 53 -7.40 -14.73 -0.34
CA ALA A 53 -8.23 -13.53 -0.26
C ALA A 53 -8.30 -12.94 1.15
N GLU A 54 -8.24 -13.81 2.17
CA GLU A 54 -8.21 -13.44 3.57
C GLU A 54 -6.96 -12.66 3.99
N ASN A 55 -5.84 -12.82 3.26
CA ASN A 55 -4.57 -12.14 3.50
C ASN A 55 -4.48 -10.79 2.79
N GLU A 56 -5.46 -10.46 1.94
CA GLU A 56 -5.38 -9.23 1.14
C GLU A 56 -5.58 -8.00 2.02
N VAL A 57 -6.46 -8.04 3.02
CA VAL A 57 -6.65 -6.93 3.98
C VAL A 57 -5.91 -7.18 5.29
N ASP A 58 -5.06 -6.21 5.67
CA ASP A 58 -4.24 -6.24 6.88
C ASP A 58 -4.56 -5.07 7.85
N ASP A 59 -3.86 -5.05 8.99
CA ASP A 59 -4.06 -4.05 10.05
C ASP A 59 -3.57 -2.65 9.64
N ASP A 60 -2.79 -2.53 8.56
CA ASP A 60 -2.28 -1.25 8.06
C ASP A 60 -3.24 -0.59 7.05
N ASP A 61 -4.19 -1.33 6.45
CA ASP A 61 -5.15 -0.77 5.49
C ASP A 61 -5.97 0.43 6.03
N PRO A 62 -6.50 0.42 7.27
CA PRO A 62 -7.26 1.56 7.80
C PRO A 62 -6.43 2.83 8.04
N ARG A 63 -5.14 2.68 8.35
CA ARG A 63 -4.21 3.79 8.60
C ARG A 63 -3.49 4.27 7.35
N SER A 64 -3.69 3.60 6.22
CA SER A 64 -2.98 3.90 4.97
C SER A 64 -3.73 4.89 4.10
N CYS A 65 -2.98 5.61 3.28
CA CYS A 65 -3.55 6.28 2.11
C CYS A 65 -3.57 5.32 0.91
N HIS A 66 -4.60 5.40 0.07
CA HIS A 66 -4.77 4.57 -1.12
C HIS A 66 -5.00 5.46 -2.34
N TRP A 67 -4.25 5.23 -3.42
CA TRP A 67 -4.48 5.90 -4.71
C TRP A 67 -5.00 4.90 -5.71
N VAL A 68 -6.09 5.25 -6.41
CA VAL A 68 -6.67 4.42 -7.47
C VAL A 68 -6.68 5.21 -8.77
N VAL A 69 -6.13 4.63 -9.84
CA VAL A 69 -6.24 5.17 -11.20
C VAL A 69 -7.45 4.59 -11.88
N TYR A 70 -8.22 5.45 -12.55
CA TYR A 70 -9.38 5.08 -13.33
C TYR A 70 -9.16 5.38 -14.80
N ALA A 71 -9.68 4.51 -15.67
CA ALA A 71 -9.81 4.79 -17.10
C ALA A 71 -11.28 4.78 -17.51
N SER A 72 -11.62 5.67 -18.45
CA SER A 72 -12.92 5.63 -19.11
C SER A 72 -12.95 4.48 -20.12
N VAL A 73 -13.75 3.45 -19.82
CA VAL A 73 -13.97 2.29 -20.68
C VAL A 73 -15.36 2.39 -21.29
N ASN A 74 -15.44 2.29 -22.61
CA ASN A 74 -16.70 2.20 -23.32
C ASN A 74 -17.22 0.76 -23.27
N LYS A 75 -18.30 0.54 -22.53
CA LYS A 75 -19.01 -0.73 -22.47
C LYS A 75 -20.13 -0.73 -23.50
N VAL A 76 -20.16 -1.74 -24.36
CA VAL A 76 -21.32 -1.97 -25.25
C VAL A 76 -22.38 -2.69 -24.42
N GLU A 77 -23.52 -2.05 -24.21
CA GLU A 77 -24.66 -2.62 -23.49
C GLU A 77 -25.52 -3.45 -24.42
N GLU A 78 -25.72 -2.97 -25.65
CA GLU A 78 -26.55 -3.62 -26.66
C GLU A 78 -25.82 -3.60 -28.01
N LEU A 79 -25.78 -4.76 -28.67
CA LEU A 79 -25.23 -4.89 -30.01
C LEU A 79 -26.22 -4.36 -31.05
N GLU A 80 -25.67 -3.85 -32.15
CA GLU A 80 -26.50 -3.46 -33.29
C GLU A 80 -27.10 -4.71 -33.94
N VAL A 81 -28.42 -4.76 -34.06
CA VAL A 81 -29.12 -5.84 -34.77
C VAL A 81 -29.66 -5.28 -36.08
N ARG A 82 -29.33 -5.94 -37.20
CA ARG A 82 -29.82 -5.61 -38.55
C ARG A 82 -30.73 -6.71 -39.07
N ASN A 83 -31.71 -6.35 -39.90
CA ASN A 83 -32.54 -7.32 -40.62
C ASN A 83 -31.83 -7.85 -41.89
N GLU A 84 -32.44 -8.80 -42.59
CA GLU A 84 -31.93 -9.38 -43.84
C GLU A 84 -31.77 -8.35 -44.98
N GLU A 85 -32.47 -7.22 -44.89
CA GLU A 85 -32.40 -6.10 -45.84
C GLU A 85 -31.33 -5.06 -45.46
N GLY A 86 -30.61 -5.27 -44.34
CA GLY A 86 -29.55 -4.39 -43.85
C GLY A 86 -30.00 -3.19 -43.01
N ASN A 87 -31.30 -3.07 -42.72
CA ASN A 87 -31.88 -2.02 -41.88
C ASN A 87 -31.61 -2.30 -40.39
N VAL A 88 -31.27 -1.24 -39.64
CA VAL A 88 -31.02 -1.32 -38.19
C VAL A 88 -32.34 -1.48 -37.44
N ILE A 89 -32.53 -2.65 -36.81
CA ILE A 89 -33.69 -2.96 -35.96
C ILE A 89 -33.43 -2.49 -34.52
N GLN A 90 -32.18 -2.60 -34.07
CA GLN A 90 -31.76 -2.18 -32.74
C GLN A 90 -30.45 -1.41 -32.87
N PRO A 91 -30.40 -0.12 -32.49
CA PRO A 91 -29.16 0.64 -32.53
C PRO A 91 -28.19 0.14 -31.46
N ARG A 92 -26.89 0.18 -31.77
CA ARG A 92 -25.86 -0.07 -30.76
C ARG A 92 -25.99 0.93 -29.61
N LYS A 93 -26.08 0.42 -28.38
CA LYS A 93 -26.05 1.24 -27.16
C LYS A 93 -24.74 1.00 -26.42
N SER A 94 -24.01 2.07 -26.13
CA SER A 94 -22.79 2.00 -25.33
C SER A 94 -22.82 3.04 -24.22
N SER A 95 -22.37 2.65 -23.04
CA SER A 95 -22.14 3.55 -21.90
C SER A 95 -20.65 3.66 -21.61
N THR A 96 -20.23 4.82 -21.10
CA THR A 96 -18.86 5.03 -20.63
C THR A 96 -18.86 4.89 -19.11
N ARG A 97 -18.05 3.96 -18.59
CA ARG A 97 -17.85 3.79 -17.14
C ARG A 97 -16.40 4.10 -16.78
N SER A 98 -16.20 4.77 -15.66
CA SER A 98 -14.89 4.86 -15.01
C SER A 98 -14.59 3.53 -14.33
N THR A 99 -13.59 2.82 -14.83
CA THR A 99 -13.16 1.52 -14.31
C THR A 99 -11.83 1.70 -13.57
N PRO A 100 -11.67 1.19 -12.35
CA PRO A 100 -10.38 1.21 -11.67
C PRO A 100 -9.41 0.26 -12.39
N ILE A 101 -8.20 0.74 -12.68
CA ILE A 101 -7.21 0.02 -13.50
C ILE A 101 -5.88 -0.17 -12.80
N GLY A 102 -5.65 0.54 -11.70
CA GLY A 102 -4.42 0.41 -10.91
C GLY A 102 -4.59 1.01 -9.53
N THR A 103 -3.83 0.52 -8.57
CA THR A 103 -3.81 1.04 -7.19
C THR A 103 -2.42 0.95 -6.56
N ILE A 104 -2.16 1.81 -5.57
CA ILE A 104 -0.99 1.76 -4.69
C ILE A 104 -1.39 2.22 -3.28
N ARG A 105 -0.78 1.60 -2.27
CA ARG A 105 -0.98 1.92 -0.84
C ARG A 105 0.27 2.58 -0.26
N LEU A 106 0.06 3.58 0.57
CA LEU A 106 1.08 4.24 1.40
C LEU A 106 0.78 4.00 2.88
N VAL A 107 1.66 3.27 3.53
CA VAL A 107 1.57 2.93 4.95
C VAL A 107 2.39 3.95 5.76
N PRO A 108 1.80 4.62 6.77
CA PRO A 108 2.54 5.51 7.67
C PRO A 108 3.58 4.75 8.49
N PHE A 109 4.39 5.44 9.28
CA PHE A 109 5.09 4.86 10.44
C PHE A 109 4.17 4.87 11.68
N PRO A 110 4.49 4.15 12.76
CA PRO A 110 5.57 3.16 12.91
C PRO A 110 5.24 1.82 12.23
N HIS A 111 6.29 1.03 11.98
CA HIS A 111 6.22 -0.29 11.33
C HIS A 111 6.60 -1.41 12.30
N ASP A 112 6.21 -2.63 11.96
CA ASP A 112 6.78 -3.84 12.58
C ASP A 112 8.29 -3.95 12.22
N PRO A 113 9.08 -4.75 12.98
CA PRO A 113 10.50 -4.91 12.70
C PRO A 113 10.78 -5.35 11.26
N HIS A 114 11.95 -4.96 10.75
CA HIS A 114 12.44 -5.40 9.45
C HIS A 114 12.43 -6.93 9.34
N PRO A 115 12.04 -7.49 8.18
CA PRO A 115 12.07 -8.93 7.96
C PRO A 115 13.44 -9.54 8.25
N GLU A 116 13.46 -10.78 8.72
CA GLU A 116 14.67 -11.56 8.92
C GLU A 116 15.22 -12.05 7.58
N ASP A 117 16.54 -12.01 7.41
CA ASP A 117 17.19 -12.59 6.23
C ASP A 117 16.96 -14.11 6.20
N GLY A 118 16.49 -14.62 5.07
CA GLY A 118 16.01 -15.98 4.89
C GLY A 118 14.63 -16.27 5.48
N GLY A 119 14.00 -15.31 6.18
CA GLY A 119 12.71 -15.48 6.84
C GLY A 119 11.58 -15.81 5.87
N LYS A 120 10.57 -16.55 6.34
CA LYS A 120 9.38 -16.90 5.55
C LYS A 120 8.15 -16.36 6.24
N TYR A 121 7.41 -15.50 5.56
CA TYR A 121 6.27 -14.79 6.10
C TYR A 121 4.98 -15.21 5.39
N TRP A 122 3.96 -15.47 6.19
CA TRP A 122 2.61 -15.77 5.74
C TRP A 122 1.61 -14.95 6.53
N ASN A 123 0.77 -14.18 5.84
CA ASN A 123 -0.11 -13.17 6.42
C ASN A 123 0.64 -12.20 7.36
N GLY A 124 1.88 -11.84 6.98
CA GLY A 124 2.77 -11.00 7.78
C GLY A 124 3.36 -11.65 9.04
N ILE A 125 3.21 -12.96 9.22
CA ILE A 125 3.73 -13.71 10.38
C ILE A 125 4.90 -14.59 9.94
N LEU A 126 6.04 -14.49 10.64
CA LEU A 126 7.21 -15.34 10.43
C LEU A 126 6.86 -16.80 10.77
N GLN A 127 7.06 -17.70 9.81
CA GLN A 127 6.90 -19.14 9.97
C GLN A 127 8.18 -19.77 10.52
N ASP A 128 8.04 -20.78 11.37
CA ASP A 128 9.15 -21.64 11.77
C ASP A 128 9.42 -22.74 10.72
N ASP A 129 10.59 -23.39 10.79
CA ASP A 129 11.01 -24.44 9.86
C ASP A 129 10.07 -25.67 9.83
N ASN A 130 9.15 -25.80 10.79
CA ASN A 130 8.18 -26.88 10.87
C ASN A 130 6.80 -26.51 10.29
N GLY A 131 6.65 -25.32 9.70
CA GLY A 131 5.36 -24.84 9.17
C GLY A 131 4.31 -24.62 10.26
N SER A 132 4.72 -24.59 11.53
CA SER A 132 3.85 -24.31 12.65
C SER A 132 3.75 -22.79 12.81
N GLN A 133 2.53 -22.29 13.01
CA GLN A 133 2.29 -20.89 13.36
C GLN A 133 2.70 -20.62 14.82
N ASN A 134 3.95 -20.93 15.18
CA ASN A 134 4.50 -20.56 16.47
C ASN A 134 5.25 -19.25 16.31
N GLY A 135 4.54 -18.14 16.56
CA GLY A 135 5.18 -16.87 16.86
C GLY A 135 5.93 -16.99 18.19
N HIS A 136 7.14 -17.58 18.20
CA HIS A 136 8.12 -17.48 19.28
C HIS A 136 9.46 -18.10 18.87
N LYS A 137 10.30 -17.31 18.19
CA LYS A 137 11.68 -16.97 18.59
C LYS A 137 11.93 -15.57 17.99
N ASN A 138 12.13 -14.56 18.84
CA ASN A 138 12.29 -13.13 18.49
C ASN A 138 11.13 -12.35 17.84
N GLY A 139 10.03 -12.99 17.42
CA GLY A 139 8.82 -12.29 17.03
C GLY A 139 8.10 -11.67 18.24
N HIS A 140 8.14 -10.34 18.37
CA HIS A 140 7.18 -9.63 19.22
C HIS A 140 5.78 -10.06 18.79
N LYS A 141 5.07 -10.78 19.67
CA LYS A 141 3.62 -11.01 19.60
C LYS A 141 3.01 -9.69 19.14
N LYS A 142 2.24 -9.64 18.03
CA LYS A 142 1.53 -8.42 17.57
C LYS A 142 0.92 -7.77 18.81
N MET A 143 1.58 -6.76 19.37
CA MET A 143 1.08 -6.08 20.54
C MET A 143 -0.05 -5.26 19.95
N LYS A 144 -1.28 -5.78 20.06
CA LYS A 144 -2.46 -4.98 19.83
C LYS A 144 -2.43 -3.87 20.87
N ALA A 145 -1.87 -2.73 20.49
CA ALA A 145 -2.04 -1.51 21.24
C ALA A 145 -3.55 -1.27 21.35
N SER A 146 -4.02 -0.94 22.55
CA SER A 146 -5.42 -0.64 22.84
C SER A 146 -5.99 0.51 22.00
N SER A 147 -5.13 1.29 21.35
CA SER A 147 -5.43 2.48 20.54
C SER A 147 -5.33 2.28 19.02
N GLY A 148 -4.94 1.09 18.53
CA GLY A 148 -4.75 0.85 17.09
C GLY A 148 -3.48 1.48 16.48
N ILE A 149 -2.65 2.16 17.29
CA ILE A 149 -1.37 2.73 16.87
C ILE A 149 -0.25 1.74 17.22
N LYS A 150 0.55 1.32 16.24
CA LYS A 150 1.71 0.45 16.48
C LYS A 150 2.73 1.16 17.39
N PRO A 151 3.48 0.45 18.26
CA PRO A 151 4.49 1.07 19.11
C PRO A 151 5.70 1.53 18.29
N TYR A 152 6.37 2.60 18.75
CA TYR A 152 7.69 2.97 18.22
C TYR A 152 8.75 2.02 18.78
N ILE A 153 9.26 1.15 17.93
CA ILE A 153 10.30 0.18 18.26
C ILE A 153 11.67 0.69 17.83
N LYS A 154 12.72 0.26 18.53
CA LYS A 154 14.09 0.34 18.03
C LYS A 154 14.37 -0.93 17.23
N ASP A 155 14.46 -0.79 15.93
CA ASP A 155 14.73 -1.87 14.99
C ASP A 155 16.25 -2.06 14.77
N ARG A 156 16.62 -3.12 14.06
CA ARG A 156 17.99 -3.34 13.60
C ARG A 156 18.39 -2.28 12.56
N LYS A 157 19.65 -1.87 12.61
CA LYS A 157 20.26 -1.04 11.58
C LYS A 157 20.45 -1.85 10.30
N THR A 158 20.26 -1.19 9.16
CA THR A 158 20.46 -1.71 7.81
C THR A 158 21.21 -0.67 6.97
N THR A 159 21.38 -0.92 5.66
CA THR A 159 22.18 -0.06 4.77
C THR A 159 21.63 1.37 4.73
N PHE A 160 20.31 1.54 4.63
CA PHE A 160 19.66 2.84 4.48
C PHE A 160 18.78 3.24 5.68
N HIS A 161 18.55 2.35 6.64
CA HIS A 161 17.76 2.64 7.83
C HIS A 161 18.60 2.47 9.10
N ASN A 162 18.63 3.50 9.95
CA ASN A 162 19.40 3.48 11.19
C ASN A 162 18.74 2.67 12.34
N GLY A 163 17.56 2.09 12.10
CA GLY A 163 16.78 1.34 13.09
C GLY A 163 15.81 2.20 13.93
N GLN A 164 15.77 3.52 13.71
CA GLN A 164 14.95 4.45 14.51
C GLN A 164 14.23 5.51 13.68
N GLU A 165 14.80 5.91 12.53
CA GLU A 165 14.27 6.98 11.70
C GLU A 165 12.89 6.61 11.14
N PRO A 166 11.88 7.48 11.29
CA PRO A 166 10.58 7.26 10.68
C PRO A 166 10.69 7.17 9.15
N TYR A 167 10.03 6.15 8.58
CA TYR A 167 9.88 6.00 7.14
C TYR A 167 8.44 5.63 6.80
N VAL A 168 8.00 5.96 5.59
CA VAL A 168 6.72 5.51 5.05
C VAL A 168 6.96 4.34 4.11
N LYS A 169 5.99 3.44 3.94
CA LYS A 169 6.14 2.25 3.10
C LYS A 169 5.13 2.27 1.94
N LEU A 170 5.61 2.12 0.72
CA LEU A 170 4.76 1.87 -0.43
C LEU A 170 4.55 0.37 -0.59
N GLY A 171 3.30 -0.03 -0.85
CA GLY A 171 2.91 -1.42 -1.04
C GLY A 171 1.63 -1.54 -1.85
N ARG A 172 1.17 -2.78 -2.04
CA ARG A 172 -0.07 -3.10 -2.78
C ARG A 172 -0.16 -2.43 -4.16
N LEU A 173 1.00 -2.22 -4.80
CA LEU A 173 1.06 -1.70 -6.17
C LEU A 173 0.53 -2.77 -7.13
N ALA A 174 -0.61 -2.50 -7.75
CA ALA A 174 -1.26 -3.41 -8.67
C ALA A 174 -1.78 -2.65 -9.89
N VAL A 175 -1.71 -3.29 -11.07
CA VAL A 175 -2.29 -2.79 -12.32
C VAL A 175 -2.94 -3.99 -13.00
N ILE A 176 -4.22 -3.85 -13.39
CA ILE A 176 -4.95 -4.92 -14.07
C ILE A 176 -4.27 -5.27 -15.40
N LYS A 177 -4.29 -6.54 -15.76
CA LYS A 177 -3.47 -7.11 -16.83
C LYS A 177 -3.58 -6.35 -18.16
N GLU A 178 -4.79 -5.95 -18.54
CA GLU A 178 -5.11 -5.30 -19.82
C GLU A 178 -4.50 -3.89 -19.94
N PHE A 179 -4.16 -3.25 -18.82
CA PHE A 179 -3.63 -1.89 -18.77
C PHE A 179 -2.13 -1.86 -18.43
N ARG A 180 -1.48 -3.02 -18.28
CA ARG A 180 -0.02 -3.11 -18.12
C ARG A 180 0.70 -2.64 -19.37
N GLY A 181 1.94 -2.17 -19.23
CA GLY A 181 2.72 -1.61 -20.34
C GLY A 181 2.36 -0.16 -20.72
N HIS A 182 1.30 0.41 -20.15
CA HIS A 182 0.84 1.79 -20.43
C HIS A 182 1.35 2.83 -19.41
N GLY A 183 2.37 2.50 -18.61
CA GLY A 183 2.99 3.42 -17.65
C GLY A 183 2.19 3.71 -16.37
N ILE A 184 1.07 3.02 -16.13
CA ILE A 184 0.16 3.26 -14.98
C ILE A 184 0.86 3.11 -13.63
N SER A 185 1.74 2.11 -13.47
CA SER A 185 2.47 1.91 -12.20
C SER A 185 3.44 3.05 -11.90
N GLY A 186 4.14 3.56 -12.91
CA GLY A 186 5.02 4.72 -12.77
C GLY A 186 4.24 6.00 -12.47
N LEU A 187 3.06 6.17 -13.10
CA LEU A 187 2.15 7.27 -12.79
C LEU A 187 1.74 7.25 -11.31
N LEU A 188 1.34 6.10 -10.78
CA LEU A 188 0.97 5.92 -9.37
C LEU A 188 2.13 6.25 -8.44
N VAL A 189 3.30 5.64 -8.64
CA VAL A 189 4.47 5.87 -7.78
C VAL A 189 4.87 7.34 -7.79
N ASN A 190 5.00 7.96 -8.98
CA ASN A 190 5.35 9.37 -9.08
C ASN A 190 4.31 10.29 -8.43
N THR A 191 3.02 9.95 -8.50
CA THR A 191 1.95 10.69 -7.84
C THR A 191 2.14 10.66 -6.32
N VAL A 192 2.38 9.47 -5.74
CA VAL A 192 2.57 9.34 -4.29
C VAL A 192 3.86 10.04 -3.83
N LEU A 193 4.98 9.86 -4.53
CA LEU A 193 6.24 10.51 -4.16
C LEU A 193 6.13 12.04 -4.25
N SER A 194 5.43 12.57 -5.26
CA SER A 194 5.19 14.02 -5.38
C SER A 194 4.28 14.53 -4.28
N TRP A 195 3.23 13.78 -3.95
CA TRP A 195 2.32 14.13 -2.85
C TRP A 195 3.05 14.14 -1.50
N LEU A 196 3.91 13.16 -1.23
CA LEU A 196 4.75 13.10 -0.03
C LEU A 196 5.68 14.32 0.10
N LYS A 197 6.33 14.75 -0.98
CA LYS A 197 7.16 15.96 -0.98
C LYS A 197 6.36 17.22 -0.69
N ALA A 198 5.10 17.28 -1.15
CA ALA A 198 4.21 18.41 -0.88
C ALA A 198 3.63 18.41 0.55
N HIS A 199 3.60 17.26 1.23
CA HIS A 199 2.99 17.08 2.55
C HIS A 199 3.93 16.36 3.55
N PRO A 200 5.14 16.88 3.81
CA PRO A 200 6.16 16.17 4.59
C PRO A 200 5.79 15.94 6.06
N SER A 201 4.84 16.68 6.61
CA SER A 201 4.39 16.53 7.99
C SER A 201 3.10 15.72 8.15
N TYR A 202 2.51 15.20 7.07
CA TYR A 202 1.16 14.62 7.11
C TYR A 202 1.03 13.46 8.10
N PHE A 203 2.03 12.59 8.18
CA PHE A 203 2.04 11.45 9.10
C PHE A 203 2.77 11.72 10.41
N ASN A 204 3.24 12.95 10.66
CA ASN A 204 3.88 13.26 11.93
C ASN A 204 2.85 13.13 13.05
N PRO A 205 3.17 12.42 14.14
CA PRO A 205 2.23 12.20 15.23
C PRO A 205 1.86 13.52 15.90
N ASN A 206 0.57 13.67 16.20
CA ASN A 206 0.11 14.74 17.08
C ASN A 206 0.25 14.30 18.54
N ILE A 207 1.06 15.03 19.32
CA ILE A 207 1.35 14.74 20.74
C ILE A 207 0.05 14.56 21.55
N LYS A 208 -1.00 15.32 21.21
CA LYS A 208 -2.29 15.27 21.92
C LYS A 208 -3.06 13.97 21.68
N GLU A 209 -2.79 13.28 20.57
CA GLU A 209 -3.52 12.06 20.16
C GLU A 209 -2.75 10.77 20.51
N VAL A 210 -1.42 10.79 20.43
CA VAL A 210 -0.58 9.59 20.62
C VAL A 210 -0.36 9.24 22.10
N GLY A 211 -0.51 10.22 23.00
CA GLY A 211 -0.20 10.05 24.43
C GLY A 211 1.30 9.91 24.68
N LEU A 212 1.80 10.48 25.78
CA LEU A 212 3.24 10.46 26.12
C LEU A 212 3.81 9.04 26.27
N GLU A 213 2.96 8.06 26.56
CA GLU A 213 3.31 6.67 26.86
C GLU A 213 3.88 5.87 25.67
N HIS A 214 3.69 6.33 24.44
CA HIS A 214 4.19 5.66 23.22
C HIS A 214 5.47 6.28 22.65
N LEU A 215 6.00 7.34 23.28
CA LEU A 215 7.22 8.00 22.84
C LEU A 215 8.38 7.53 23.74
N ASN A 216 9.40 6.91 23.14
CA ASN A 216 10.59 6.50 23.88
C ASN A 216 11.36 7.76 24.30
N PRO A 217 11.56 8.02 25.61
CA PRO A 217 12.38 9.13 26.05
C PRO A 217 13.84 8.89 25.64
N VAL A 218 14.47 9.89 25.02
CA VAL A 218 15.92 9.93 24.84
C VAL A 218 16.46 10.85 25.94
N GLY A 219 16.76 10.28 27.11
CA GLY A 219 17.08 11.06 28.30
C GLY A 219 15.86 11.84 28.80
N ASP A 220 16.02 13.14 29.11
CA ASP A 220 14.95 14.04 29.60
C ASP A 220 14.15 14.73 28.48
N VAL A 221 14.48 14.49 27.20
CA VAL A 221 13.84 15.16 26.06
C VAL A 221 12.94 14.18 25.31
N MET A 222 11.65 14.51 25.22
CA MET A 222 10.72 13.83 24.31
C MET A 222 11.02 14.25 22.87
N VAL A 223 11.57 13.34 22.08
CA VAL A 223 11.75 13.56 20.63
C VAL A 223 10.54 13.00 19.92
N ILE A 224 9.75 13.88 19.32
CA ILE A 224 8.63 13.48 18.47
C ILE A 224 9.22 13.00 17.15
N PRO A 225 8.96 11.76 16.73
CA PRO A 225 9.48 11.24 15.48
C PRO A 225 8.89 12.05 14.31
N GLN A 226 9.78 12.69 13.54
CA GLN A 226 9.41 13.43 12.34
C GLN A 226 9.92 12.71 11.11
N TRP A 227 9.04 12.54 10.12
CA TRP A 227 9.44 11.95 8.86
C TRP A 227 10.36 12.87 8.09
N SER A 228 11.54 12.34 7.72
CA SER A 228 12.61 13.10 7.06
C SER A 228 12.85 12.64 5.62
N GLY A 229 11.80 12.17 4.94
CA GLY A 229 11.84 11.83 3.51
C GLY A 229 12.17 10.37 3.18
N LEU A 230 12.33 9.47 4.16
CA LEU A 230 12.67 8.06 3.90
C LEU A 230 11.44 7.26 3.44
N VAL A 231 11.51 6.65 2.26
CA VAL A 231 10.45 5.81 1.68
C VAL A 231 10.97 4.39 1.49
N CYS A 232 10.24 3.40 1.98
CA CYS A 232 10.55 1.98 1.88
C CYS A 232 9.61 1.27 0.91
N VAL A 233 10.11 0.24 0.22
CA VAL A 233 9.31 -0.77 -0.46
C VAL A 233 9.82 -2.16 -0.09
N HIS A 234 8.88 -3.09 0.09
CA HIS A 234 9.15 -4.52 0.06
C HIS A 234 8.88 -4.97 -1.39
N ALA A 235 9.94 -5.08 -2.19
CA ALA A 235 9.81 -5.38 -3.61
C ALA A 235 10.01 -6.87 -3.87
N GLN A 236 9.11 -7.49 -4.64
CA GLN A 236 9.38 -8.82 -5.20
C GLN A 236 10.66 -8.75 -6.04
N LYS A 237 11.55 -9.74 -5.91
CA LYS A 237 12.86 -9.75 -6.60
C LYS A 237 12.77 -9.52 -8.10
N GLN A 238 11.70 -10.02 -8.73
CA GLN A 238 11.47 -9.91 -10.17
C GLN A 238 11.25 -8.47 -10.67
N VAL A 239 10.79 -7.54 -9.81
CA VAL A 239 10.50 -6.14 -10.21
C VAL A 239 11.49 -5.12 -9.64
N VAL A 240 12.60 -5.57 -9.04
CA VAL A 240 13.64 -4.68 -8.48
C VAL A 240 14.15 -3.65 -9.49
N GLN A 241 14.38 -4.06 -10.74
CA GLN A 241 14.85 -3.14 -11.78
C GLN A 241 13.84 -2.04 -12.12
N LEU A 242 12.55 -2.28 -11.91
CA LEU A 242 11.52 -1.26 -12.10
C LEU A 242 11.57 -0.22 -10.96
N TRP A 243 11.69 -0.67 -9.71
CA TRP A 243 11.85 0.22 -8.57
C TRP A 243 13.13 1.06 -8.65
N LYS A 244 14.23 0.49 -9.14
CA LYS A 244 15.48 1.25 -9.42
C LYS A 244 15.26 2.41 -10.38
N LYS A 245 14.44 2.24 -11.43
CA LYS A 245 14.09 3.33 -12.36
C LYS A 245 13.36 4.49 -11.69
N TRP A 246 12.69 4.24 -10.57
CA TRP A 246 12.01 5.26 -9.77
C TRP A 246 12.87 5.81 -8.63
N GLY A 247 14.14 5.42 -8.56
CA GLY A 247 15.13 5.95 -7.62
C GLY A 247 15.20 5.19 -6.29
N PHE A 248 14.68 3.96 -6.22
CA PHE A 248 14.87 3.09 -5.06
C PHE A 248 16.17 2.28 -5.18
N GLU A 249 16.87 2.14 -4.07
CA GLU A 249 18.12 1.38 -3.94
C GLU A 249 17.90 0.18 -3.02
N ILE A 250 18.52 -0.96 -3.35
CA ILE A 250 18.39 -2.18 -2.55
C ILE A 250 19.14 -2.00 -1.23
N ASP A 251 18.46 -2.24 -0.12
CA ASP A 251 19.09 -2.34 1.19
C ASP A 251 19.68 -3.74 1.35
N GLU A 252 20.99 -3.87 1.13
CA GLU A 252 21.67 -5.17 1.16
C GLU A 252 21.64 -5.79 2.56
N GLU A 253 21.73 -4.98 3.62
CA GLU A 253 21.68 -5.45 5.00
C GLU A 253 20.27 -5.85 5.44
N MET A 254 19.20 -5.43 4.74
CA MET A 254 17.86 -6.01 4.96
C MET A 254 17.79 -7.48 4.54
N GLY A 255 18.65 -7.93 3.64
CA GLY A 255 18.68 -9.31 3.15
C GLY A 255 17.52 -9.65 2.21
N THR A 256 17.26 -10.95 2.06
CA THR A 256 16.16 -11.49 1.27
C THR A 256 15.24 -12.31 2.16
N TRP A 257 13.94 -12.14 2.03
CA TRP A 257 12.96 -13.00 2.70
C TRP A 257 11.88 -13.45 1.73
N TRP A 258 10.99 -14.33 2.18
CA TRP A 258 9.84 -14.80 1.44
C TRP A 258 8.56 -14.23 2.05
N GLU A 259 7.69 -13.64 1.24
CA GLU A 259 6.34 -13.20 1.62
C GLU A 259 5.34 -13.85 0.66
N GLU A 260 4.33 -14.53 1.20
CA GLU A 260 3.29 -15.25 0.41
C GLU A 260 3.90 -16.17 -0.67
N GLY A 261 5.02 -16.83 -0.34
CA GLY A 261 5.70 -17.75 -1.26
C GLY A 261 6.54 -17.07 -2.35
N MET A 262 6.71 -15.75 -2.32
CA MET A 262 7.53 -15.00 -3.28
C MET A 262 8.76 -14.37 -2.61
N PRO A 263 9.94 -14.38 -3.26
CA PRO A 263 11.13 -13.76 -2.70
C PRO A 263 11.06 -12.23 -2.82
N HIS A 264 11.32 -11.55 -1.71
CA HIS A 264 11.31 -10.10 -1.59
C HIS A 264 12.66 -9.55 -1.10
N VAL A 265 12.88 -8.27 -1.38
CA VAL A 265 14.01 -7.48 -0.88
C VAL A 265 13.53 -6.12 -0.40
N GLY A 266 14.27 -5.54 0.54
CA GLY A 266 14.04 -4.19 1.01
C GLY A 266 14.68 -3.20 0.04
N MET A 267 13.95 -2.15 -0.32
CA MET A 267 14.54 -1.04 -1.05
C MET A 267 14.10 0.29 -0.42
N PHE A 268 14.99 1.27 -0.43
CA PHE A 268 14.73 2.60 0.09
C PHE A 268 14.98 3.68 -0.96
N GLN A 269 14.26 4.78 -0.81
CA GLN A 269 14.50 6.03 -1.50
C GLN A 269 14.48 7.17 -0.49
N ARG A 270 15.47 8.06 -0.57
CA ARG A 270 15.46 9.33 0.15
C ARG A 270 14.82 10.40 -0.72
N LEU A 271 13.76 11.03 -0.23
CA LEU A 271 13.16 12.20 -0.87
C LEU A 271 13.75 13.48 -0.27
N GLU A 272 14.20 14.37 -1.16
CA GLU A 272 14.50 15.75 -0.79
C GLU A 272 13.20 16.47 -0.42
N ILE A 273 13.01 16.73 0.87
CA ILE A 273 11.88 17.48 1.41
C ILE A 273 12.35 18.89 1.80
N SER A 274 11.60 19.92 1.43
CA SER A 274 11.88 21.27 1.91
C SER A 274 11.50 21.36 3.39
N GLU A 275 12.45 21.63 4.28
CA GLU A 275 12.14 21.96 5.66
C GLU A 275 11.26 23.22 5.69
N LYS A 276 9.95 23.05 5.91
CA LYS A 276 9.16 24.16 6.45
C LYS A 276 9.58 24.27 7.91
N ILE A 277 10.55 25.15 8.18
CA ILE A 277 10.84 25.61 9.54
C ILE A 277 9.55 26.19 10.09
N SER A 278 8.78 25.37 10.82
CA SER A 278 7.69 25.85 11.63
C SER A 278 8.31 26.61 12.79
N ARG A 279 8.57 27.91 12.57
CA ARG A 279 8.78 28.85 13.66
C ARG A 279 7.50 28.82 14.50
N LEU A 280 7.61 28.30 15.71
CA LEU A 280 6.64 28.55 16.75
C LEU A 280 6.85 30.02 17.16
N ASP A 281 5.97 30.89 16.70
CA ASP A 281 5.77 32.23 17.29
C ASP A 281 5.00 32.09 18.62
#